data_AF-A0A1X0T851-F1
#
_entry.id   AF-A0A1X0T851-F1
#
_cell.length_a   1.000
_cell.length_b   1.000
_cell.length_c   1.000
_cell.angle_alpha   90.00
_cell.angle_beta   90.00
_cell.angle_gamma   90.00
#
_symmetry.space_group_name_H-M   'P 1'
#
loop_
_entity.id
_entity.type
_entity.pdbx_description
1 polymer ?
#
loop_
_entity_poly.entity_id
_entity_poly.type
_entity_poly.pdbx_seq_one_letter_code
_entity_poly.pdbx_strand_id
1 'polypeptide(L)'
;MSAPIPFIPWLQMRLTAHGFACGAIDGIVGDMTRAAIRGFEASKGLPVDGMADEDVVAWLRTEGNPTLAALRSSSSTVDEDTRAIVGHREVPEEDIQKIALVGNTWPRQSGVSSFYGAVGTNQTTIEIPFDMVLAWSKTTRARKMTLHRKVAPSAERVLQRVAQIYSAKERADLGLNLFAGSLNVRRMRGGSAYSMHSWGIAIDFDSERNQLKWGAPKARLSHADALPFWQAWEAEGWLSLGRARNYDWMHVQAARL
;
A
#
# COMPACT_ATOMS: atom_id res chain seq x y z
N MET A 1 -3.75 2.64 17.30
CA MET A 1 -3.14 1.36 16.84
C MET A 1 -4.07 0.79 15.78
N SER A 2 -3.74 0.90 14.49
CA SER A 2 -4.53 0.20 13.46
C SER A 2 -3.86 -1.13 13.17
N ALA A 3 -4.51 -2.22 13.55
CA ALA A 3 -4.05 -3.59 13.38
C ALA A 3 -3.78 -3.93 11.90
N PRO A 4 -2.94 -4.94 11.58
CA PRO A 4 -2.88 -5.51 10.24
C PRO A 4 -4.29 -5.76 9.73
N ILE A 5 -4.58 -5.42 8.46
CA ILE A 5 -5.91 -5.65 7.86
C ILE A 5 -6.30 -7.08 8.20
N PRO A 6 -7.37 -7.28 9.00
CA PRO A 6 -7.82 -8.60 9.38
C PRO A 6 -8.08 -9.47 8.15
N PHE A 7 -8.13 -10.78 8.35
CA PHE A 7 -8.35 -11.71 7.25
C PHE A 7 -9.62 -11.40 6.45
N ILE A 8 -10.69 -10.94 7.11
CA ILE A 8 -11.99 -10.71 6.47
C ILE A 8 -12.01 -9.50 5.52
N PRO A 9 -11.50 -8.30 5.89
CA PRO A 9 -11.41 -7.23 4.89
C PRO A 9 -10.48 -7.57 3.72
N TRP A 10 -9.40 -8.33 3.96
CA TRP A 10 -8.55 -8.83 2.86
C TRP A 10 -9.34 -9.75 1.91
N LEU A 11 -10.12 -10.68 2.47
CA LEU A 11 -10.96 -11.60 1.71
C LEU A 11 -12.01 -10.86 0.90
N GLN A 12 -12.73 -9.91 1.51
CA GLN A 12 -13.73 -9.07 0.85
C GLN A 12 -13.15 -8.26 -0.30
N MET A 13 -11.94 -7.69 -0.11
CA MET A 13 -11.20 -7.00 -1.16
C MET A 13 -10.87 -7.92 -2.33
N ARG A 14 -10.35 -9.12 -2.05
CA ARG A 14 -9.95 -10.08 -3.09
C ARG A 14 -11.16 -10.60 -3.85
N LEU A 15 -12.20 -11.06 -3.17
CA LEU A 15 -13.44 -11.53 -3.81
C LEU A 15 -14.05 -10.43 -4.70
N THR A 16 -14.15 -9.21 -4.19
CA THR A 16 -14.69 -8.08 -4.96
C THR A 16 -13.81 -7.76 -6.17
N ALA A 17 -12.49 -7.82 -6.01
CA ALA A 17 -11.56 -7.69 -7.13
C ALA A 17 -11.83 -8.77 -8.19
N HIS A 18 -12.03 -10.02 -7.79
CA HIS A 18 -12.35 -11.17 -8.66
C HIS A 18 -13.77 -11.14 -9.27
N GLY A 19 -14.53 -10.06 -9.10
CA GLY A 19 -15.87 -9.90 -9.66
C GLY A 19 -17.00 -10.42 -8.76
N PHE A 20 -16.68 -10.84 -7.53
CA PHE A 20 -17.62 -11.34 -6.54
C PHE A 20 -17.83 -10.29 -5.44
N ALA A 21 -18.77 -9.37 -5.69
CA ALA A 21 -18.99 -8.21 -4.82
C ALA A 21 -19.42 -8.61 -3.40
N CYS A 22 -18.59 -8.28 -2.41
CA CYS A 22 -18.87 -8.57 -1.00
C CYS A 22 -19.68 -7.48 -0.29
N GLY A 23 -19.99 -6.37 -0.97
CA GLY A 23 -20.51 -5.15 -0.35
C GLY A 23 -19.38 -4.29 0.22
N ALA A 24 -19.60 -3.71 1.40
CA ALA A 24 -18.57 -2.95 2.09
C ALA A 24 -17.39 -3.84 2.51
N ILE A 25 -16.17 -3.32 2.40
CA ILE A 25 -14.96 -3.95 2.96
C ILE A 25 -14.88 -3.55 4.44
N ASP A 26 -15.75 -4.13 5.24
CA ASP A 26 -15.97 -3.78 6.64
C ASP A 26 -15.40 -4.83 7.62
N GLY A 27 -14.93 -5.97 7.10
CA GLY A 27 -14.42 -7.07 7.88
C GLY A 27 -15.47 -7.98 8.51
N ILE A 28 -16.73 -7.89 8.09
CA ILE A 28 -17.84 -8.71 8.58
C ILE A 28 -18.27 -9.72 7.51
N VAL A 29 -18.29 -11.00 7.87
CA VAL A 29 -18.83 -12.06 6.97
C VAL A 29 -20.36 -12.08 7.04
N GLY A 30 -20.97 -11.09 6.39
CA GLY A 30 -22.42 -11.01 6.18
C GLY A 30 -22.89 -11.81 4.96
N ASP A 31 -24.19 -11.77 4.67
CA ASP A 31 -24.81 -12.55 3.59
C ASP A 31 -24.18 -12.26 2.22
N MET A 32 -23.82 -11.00 1.96
CA MET A 32 -23.13 -10.59 0.73
C MET A 32 -21.73 -11.21 0.60
N THR A 33 -20.96 -11.26 1.70
CA THR A 33 -19.64 -11.88 1.68
C THR A 33 -19.76 -13.40 1.50
N ARG A 34 -20.72 -14.06 2.14
CA ARG A 34 -20.96 -15.51 1.95
C ARG A 34 -21.45 -15.84 0.54
N ALA A 35 -22.31 -14.99 -0.03
CA ALA A 35 -22.77 -15.13 -1.41
C ALA A 35 -21.60 -14.94 -2.41
N ALA A 36 -20.72 -13.98 -2.16
CA ALA A 36 -19.51 -13.78 -2.96
C ALA A 36 -18.55 -14.96 -2.87
N ILE A 37 -18.35 -15.54 -1.68
CA ILE A 37 -17.55 -16.76 -1.50
C ILE A 37 -18.15 -17.92 -2.30
N ARG A 38 -19.46 -18.18 -2.16
CA ARG A 38 -20.14 -19.24 -2.93
C ARG A 38 -20.06 -19.05 -4.44
N GLY A 39 -20.21 -17.82 -4.90
CA GLY A 39 -20.04 -17.49 -6.32
C GLY A 39 -18.62 -17.78 -6.80
N PHE A 40 -17.63 -17.42 -5.98
CA PHE A 40 -16.22 -17.68 -6.27
C PHE A 40 -15.92 -19.19 -6.30
N GLU A 41 -16.33 -19.94 -5.28
CA GLU A 41 -16.19 -21.40 -5.19
C GLU A 41 -16.76 -22.09 -6.43
N ALA A 42 -18.01 -21.76 -6.80
CA ALA A 42 -18.67 -22.30 -7.97
C ALA A 42 -17.90 -21.98 -9.27
N SER A 43 -17.34 -20.77 -9.38
CA SER A 43 -16.55 -20.36 -10.55
C SER A 43 -15.22 -21.11 -10.70
N LYS A 44 -14.70 -21.68 -9.60
CA LYS A 44 -13.42 -22.40 -9.54
C LYS A 44 -13.58 -23.91 -9.45
N GLY A 45 -14.81 -24.41 -9.42
CA GLY A 45 -15.08 -25.83 -9.22
C GLY A 45 -14.67 -26.33 -7.83
N LEU A 46 -14.66 -25.44 -6.83
CA LEU A 46 -14.44 -25.77 -5.43
C LEU A 46 -15.75 -26.24 -4.78
N PRO A 47 -15.69 -26.94 -3.62
CA PRO A 47 -16.86 -27.17 -2.79
C PRO A 47 -17.58 -25.85 -2.48
N VAL A 48 -18.89 -25.78 -2.75
CA VAL A 48 -19.68 -24.54 -2.58
C VAL A 48 -20.35 -24.53 -1.21
N ASP A 49 -19.60 -24.22 -0.17
CA ASP A 49 -20.10 -24.16 1.22
C ASP A 49 -20.15 -22.72 1.78
N GLY A 50 -19.59 -21.76 1.05
CA GLY A 50 -19.55 -20.36 1.44
C GLY A 50 -18.54 -20.05 2.55
N MET A 51 -17.56 -20.93 2.73
CA MET A 51 -16.47 -20.77 3.69
C MET A 51 -15.17 -20.42 2.96
N ALA A 52 -14.48 -19.39 3.45
CA ALA A 52 -13.17 -19.04 2.93
C ALA A 52 -12.08 -19.95 3.53
N ASP A 53 -12.11 -21.21 3.12
CA ASP A 53 -11.15 -22.25 3.49
C ASP A 53 -9.78 -22.04 2.82
N GLU A 54 -8.84 -22.96 3.09
CA GLU A 54 -7.47 -22.85 2.59
C GLU A 54 -7.41 -22.85 1.05
N ASP A 55 -8.30 -23.60 0.39
CA ASP A 55 -8.35 -23.71 -1.07
C ASP A 55 -8.92 -22.44 -1.71
N VAL A 56 -10.01 -21.87 -1.16
CA VAL A 56 -10.55 -20.57 -1.59
C VAL A 56 -9.51 -19.47 -1.42
N VAL A 57 -8.81 -19.46 -0.28
CA VAL A 57 -7.76 -18.48 0.01
C VAL A 57 -6.55 -18.67 -0.91
N ALA A 58 -6.17 -19.91 -1.22
CA ALA A 58 -5.09 -20.21 -2.16
C ALA A 58 -5.45 -19.72 -3.57
N TRP A 59 -6.68 -19.97 -4.04
CA TRP A 59 -7.18 -19.49 -5.33
C TRP A 59 -7.22 -17.96 -5.41
N LEU A 60 -7.72 -17.29 -4.39
CA LEU A 60 -7.74 -15.81 -4.33
C LEU A 60 -6.33 -15.19 -4.25
N ARG A 61 -5.33 -15.99 -3.87
CA ARG A 61 -3.91 -15.59 -3.90
C ARG A 61 -3.25 -15.88 -5.25
N THR A 62 -3.67 -16.92 -5.97
CA THR A 62 -3.06 -17.33 -7.26
C THR A 62 -3.64 -16.60 -8.47
N GLU A 63 -4.86 -16.10 -8.43
CA GLU A 63 -5.57 -15.62 -9.63
C GLU A 63 -5.44 -14.12 -9.98
N GLY A 64 -4.58 -13.33 -9.34
CA GLY A 64 -4.16 -11.99 -9.82
C GLY A 64 -5.20 -11.11 -10.56
N ASN A 65 -6.01 -10.35 -9.82
CA ASN A 65 -6.70 -9.08 -10.17
C ASN A 65 -7.29 -8.92 -11.61
N PRO A 66 -8.63 -8.99 -11.80
CA PRO A 66 -9.30 -8.59 -13.05
C PRO A 66 -9.22 -7.08 -13.35
N THR A 67 -9.45 -6.76 -14.62
CA THR A 67 -9.26 -5.43 -15.22
C THR A 67 -10.32 -4.39 -14.81
N LEU A 68 -9.93 -3.11 -14.91
CA LEU A 68 -10.70 -1.87 -14.67
C LEU A 68 -12.13 -1.81 -15.24
N ALA A 69 -12.51 -2.71 -16.15
CA ALA A 69 -13.85 -2.80 -16.73
C ALA A 69 -14.89 -3.34 -15.72
N ALA A 70 -14.52 -4.29 -14.85
CA ALA A 70 -15.44 -4.88 -13.87
C ALA A 70 -15.84 -3.88 -12.76
N LEU A 71 -14.93 -2.97 -12.40
CA LEU A 71 -15.15 -1.94 -11.38
C LEU A 71 -16.13 -0.84 -11.81
N ARG A 72 -16.37 -0.67 -13.13
CA ARG A 72 -17.27 0.37 -13.66
C ARG A 72 -18.74 -0.04 -13.74
N SER A 73 -19.04 -1.33 -13.76
CA SER A 73 -20.43 -1.82 -13.88
C SER A 73 -21.25 -1.72 -12.59
N SER A 74 -20.62 -1.59 -11.41
CA SER A 74 -21.32 -1.72 -10.12
C SER A 74 -21.71 -0.41 -9.45
N SER A 75 -21.53 0.74 -10.10
CA SER A 75 -21.71 2.06 -9.44
C SER A 75 -23.01 2.80 -9.79
N SER A 76 -23.97 2.19 -10.49
CA SER A 76 -25.20 2.90 -10.84
C SER A 76 -26.42 2.01 -10.72
N THR A 77 -27.08 2.07 -9.56
CA THR A 77 -28.49 2.45 -9.39
C THR A 77 -28.97 1.91 -8.04
N VAL A 78 -29.19 2.79 -7.07
CA VAL A 78 -30.05 2.49 -5.92
C VAL A 78 -30.98 3.68 -5.76
N ASP A 79 -32.27 3.42 -5.75
CA ASP A 79 -33.32 4.43 -5.74
C ASP A 79 -33.46 5.14 -4.38
N GLU A 80 -34.26 6.20 -4.42
CA GLU A 80 -34.41 7.20 -3.37
C GLU A 80 -35.14 6.65 -2.13
N ASP A 81 -36.01 5.65 -2.31
CA ASP A 81 -36.72 4.97 -1.22
C ASP A 81 -35.77 4.10 -0.38
N THR A 82 -34.76 3.50 -1.02
CA THR A 82 -33.73 2.72 -0.32
C THR A 82 -32.80 3.59 0.53
N ARG A 83 -32.59 4.86 0.14
CA ARG A 83 -31.82 5.84 0.92
C ARG A 83 -32.50 6.28 2.22
N ALA A 84 -33.84 6.22 2.28
CA ALA A 84 -34.61 6.71 3.41
C ALA A 84 -34.73 5.70 4.58
N ILE A 85 -34.47 4.40 4.34
CA ILE A 85 -34.69 3.33 5.33
C ILE A 85 -33.45 3.07 6.21
N VAL A 86 -32.25 3.41 5.74
CA VAL A 86 -31.02 3.20 6.50
C VAL A 86 -30.81 4.37 7.46
N GLY A 87 -31.29 4.21 8.69
CA GLY A 87 -31.01 5.14 9.77
C GLY A 87 -29.51 5.40 9.90
N HIS A 88 -29.12 6.67 9.78
CA HIS A 88 -27.76 7.12 10.02
C HIS A 88 -27.30 6.63 11.40
N ARG A 89 -26.34 5.71 11.43
CA ARG A 89 -25.57 5.44 12.64
C ARG A 89 -24.27 6.20 12.53
N GLU A 90 -24.28 7.44 13.03
CA GLU A 90 -23.05 8.16 13.28
C GLU A 90 -22.23 7.38 14.31
N VAL A 91 -21.00 7.08 13.94
CA VAL A 91 -20.01 6.49 14.84
C VAL A 91 -19.55 7.61 15.77
N PRO A 92 -19.57 7.42 17.11
CA PRO A 92 -19.15 8.44 18.05
C PRO A 92 -17.73 8.95 17.75
N GLU A 93 -17.54 10.27 17.80
CA GLU A 93 -16.28 10.98 17.50
C GLU A 93 -15.06 10.38 18.26
N GLU A 94 -15.30 9.85 19.46
CA GLU A 94 -14.33 9.17 20.32
C GLU A 94 -13.76 7.88 19.73
N ASP A 95 -14.53 7.13 18.93
CA ASP A 95 -14.05 5.92 18.27
C ASP A 95 -13.34 6.22 16.94
N ILE A 96 -13.68 7.34 16.29
CA ILE A 96 -12.89 7.92 15.19
C ILE A 96 -11.49 8.35 15.71
N GLN A 97 -11.43 8.90 16.92
CA GLN A 97 -10.16 9.29 17.56
C GLN A 97 -9.25 8.09 17.94
N LYS A 98 -9.79 6.88 18.13
CA LYS A 98 -8.98 5.66 18.35
C LYS A 98 -8.31 5.12 17.07
N ILE A 99 -8.91 5.35 15.90
CA ILE A 99 -8.25 5.11 14.61
C ILE A 99 -7.16 6.18 14.38
N ALA A 100 -7.35 7.40 14.88
CA ALA A 100 -6.35 8.47 14.89
C ALA A 100 -5.15 8.24 15.85
N LEU A 101 -5.16 7.17 16.65
CA LEU A 101 -4.09 6.79 17.60
C LEU A 101 -2.87 6.10 16.94
N VAL A 102 -2.64 6.30 15.64
CA VAL A 102 -1.31 6.24 15.00
C VAL A 102 -0.90 7.69 14.70
N GLY A 103 -0.96 8.53 15.74
CA GLY A 103 -0.78 9.96 15.63
C GLY A 103 0.65 10.31 15.24
N ASN A 104 0.82 11.15 14.21
CA ASN A 104 2.02 11.95 13.94
C ASN A 104 3.39 11.26 14.22
N THR A 105 3.58 10.00 13.78
CA THR A 105 4.86 9.29 13.99
C THR A 105 6.05 10.07 13.43
N TRP A 106 5.84 10.70 12.28
CA TRP A 106 6.88 11.42 11.55
C TRP A 106 6.68 12.93 11.59
N PRO A 107 7.77 13.72 11.65
CA PRO A 107 7.70 15.17 11.66
C PRO A 107 7.13 15.71 10.34
N ARG A 108 6.68 16.97 10.33
CA ARG A 108 6.54 17.71 9.07
C ARG A 108 7.93 17.89 8.46
N GLN A 109 8.01 18.10 7.14
CA GLN A 109 9.26 18.36 6.43
C GLN A 109 10.07 19.50 7.06
N SER A 110 9.40 20.55 7.58
CA SER A 110 10.05 21.65 8.30
C SER A 110 10.73 21.25 9.62
N GLY A 111 10.32 20.14 10.24
CA GLY A 111 10.87 19.63 11.51
C GLY A 111 11.84 18.45 11.35
N VAL A 112 12.19 18.07 10.12
CA VAL A 112 13.03 16.88 9.85
C VAL A 112 14.41 17.00 10.51
N SER A 113 15.06 18.16 10.40
CA SER A 113 16.38 18.37 11.00
C SER A 113 16.37 18.25 12.52
N SER A 114 15.37 18.83 13.19
CA SER A 114 15.23 18.74 14.64
C SER A 114 14.92 17.32 15.12
N PHE A 115 14.16 16.54 14.34
CA PHE A 115 13.73 15.19 14.74
C PHE A 115 14.75 14.09 14.40
N TYR A 116 15.38 14.17 13.24
CA TYR A 116 16.33 13.15 12.72
C TYR A 116 17.80 13.56 12.87
N GLY A 117 18.10 14.84 13.10
CA GLY A 117 19.45 15.37 13.21
C GLY A 117 20.03 15.83 11.87
N ALA A 118 21.36 15.87 11.79
CA ALA A 118 22.07 16.30 10.58
C ALA A 118 21.92 15.28 9.43
N VAL A 119 21.92 15.77 8.19
CA VAL A 119 21.93 14.92 6.99
C VAL A 119 23.14 13.97 6.99
N GLY A 120 22.97 12.78 6.43
CA GLY A 120 24.05 11.78 6.34
C GLY A 120 24.55 11.26 7.69
N THR A 121 23.81 11.50 8.77
CA THR A 121 24.10 10.95 10.10
C THR A 121 22.97 10.05 10.59
N ASN A 122 23.28 9.17 11.54
CA ASN A 122 22.33 8.27 12.18
C ASN A 122 21.74 7.16 11.28
N GLN A 123 22.45 6.75 10.24
CA GLN A 123 22.06 5.62 9.40
C GLN A 123 22.25 4.27 10.09
N THR A 124 21.46 3.31 9.67
CA THR A 124 21.62 1.87 9.89
C THR A 124 21.27 1.15 8.59
N THR A 125 21.48 -0.16 8.55
CA THR A 125 21.14 -0.99 7.40
C THR A 125 20.17 -2.08 7.82
N ILE A 126 19.11 -2.27 7.03
CA ILE A 126 18.19 -3.41 7.15
C ILE A 126 18.47 -4.44 6.06
N GLU A 127 18.12 -5.69 6.33
CA GLU A 127 18.05 -6.73 5.30
C GLU A 127 16.69 -6.66 4.60
N ILE A 128 16.69 -6.85 3.29
CA ILE A 128 15.47 -6.81 2.49
C ILE A 128 14.87 -8.23 2.47
N PRO A 129 13.60 -8.42 2.86
CA PRO A 129 12.99 -9.74 3.07
C PRO A 129 12.59 -10.46 1.76
N PHE A 130 12.94 -9.91 0.61
CA PHE A 130 12.72 -10.52 -0.70
C PHE A 130 13.74 -10.01 -1.72
N ASP A 131 13.86 -10.72 -2.84
CA ASP A 131 14.75 -10.34 -3.93
C ASP A 131 14.40 -8.98 -4.53
N MET A 132 15.29 -8.01 -4.33
CA MET A 132 15.28 -6.71 -5.03
C MET A 132 16.51 -6.58 -5.93
N VAL A 133 16.37 -5.74 -6.96
CA VAL A 133 17.46 -5.35 -7.87
C VAL A 133 17.48 -3.83 -8.02
N LEU A 134 18.63 -3.28 -8.41
CA LEU A 134 18.73 -1.85 -8.69
C LEU A 134 17.90 -1.48 -9.91
N ALA A 135 17.12 -0.40 -9.82
CA ALA A 135 16.23 0.04 -10.89
C ALA A 135 17.00 0.35 -12.19
N TRP A 136 18.23 0.89 -12.08
CA TRP A 136 19.12 1.20 -13.20
C TRP A 136 20.08 0.05 -13.59
N SER A 137 20.06 -1.06 -12.84
CA SER A 137 20.88 -2.24 -13.12
C SER A 137 20.17 -3.49 -12.61
N LYS A 138 19.24 -4.00 -13.43
CA LYS A 138 18.32 -5.10 -13.07
C LYS A 138 19.02 -6.44 -12.82
N THR A 139 20.33 -6.52 -13.09
CA THR A 139 21.20 -7.67 -12.77
C THR A 139 21.87 -7.54 -11.40
N THR A 140 21.92 -6.33 -10.84
CA THR A 140 22.57 -6.07 -9.55
C THR A 140 21.57 -6.24 -8.41
N ARG A 141 21.76 -7.26 -7.59
CA ARG A 141 20.89 -7.54 -6.43
C ARG A 141 21.11 -6.52 -5.31
N ALA A 142 20.02 -5.99 -4.79
CA ALA A 142 19.98 -5.20 -3.57
C ALA A 142 19.50 -6.10 -2.42
N ARG A 143 20.41 -6.49 -1.52
CA ARG A 143 20.07 -7.31 -0.34
C ARG A 143 19.87 -6.49 0.93
N LYS A 144 20.31 -5.24 0.89
CA LYS A 144 20.42 -4.34 2.03
C LYS A 144 19.90 -2.96 1.64
N MET A 145 19.28 -2.28 2.59
CA MET A 145 18.79 -0.90 2.42
C MET A 145 19.32 -0.04 3.57
N THR A 146 19.93 1.10 3.23
CA THR A 146 20.48 2.03 4.23
C THR A 146 19.45 3.11 4.54
N LEU A 147 19.04 3.21 5.81
CA LEU A 147 17.98 4.10 6.28
C LEU A 147 18.41 4.79 7.57
N HIS A 148 17.67 5.82 7.99
CA HIS A 148 17.82 6.38 9.32
C HIS A 148 17.42 5.34 10.39
N ARG A 149 18.16 5.25 11.49
CA ARG A 149 17.92 4.27 12.57
C ARG A 149 16.50 4.30 13.15
N LYS A 150 15.87 5.49 13.17
CA LYS A 150 14.48 5.68 13.65
C LYS A 150 13.42 5.08 12.72
N VAL A 151 13.70 4.99 11.42
CA VAL A 151 12.70 4.54 10.43
C VAL A 151 12.96 3.11 9.96
N ALA A 152 14.17 2.58 10.16
CA ALA A 152 14.56 1.24 9.76
C ALA A 152 13.60 0.12 10.24
N PRO A 153 13.22 0.03 11.53
CA PRO A 153 12.27 -1.01 11.97
C PRO A 153 10.89 -0.90 11.32
N SER A 154 10.46 0.33 11.01
CA SER A 154 9.18 0.58 10.34
C SER A 154 9.24 0.13 8.89
N ALA A 155 10.29 0.51 8.15
CA ALA A 155 10.50 0.06 6.78
C ALA A 155 10.63 -1.47 6.67
N GLU A 156 11.29 -2.13 7.62
CA GLU A 156 11.40 -3.58 7.66
C GLU A 156 10.01 -4.26 7.76
N ARG A 157 9.14 -3.79 8.66
CA ARG A 157 7.76 -4.29 8.77
C ARG A 157 6.96 -4.07 7.48
N VAL A 158 7.12 -2.92 6.82
CA VAL A 158 6.47 -2.67 5.53
C VAL A 158 6.96 -3.65 4.48
N LEU A 159 8.27 -3.83 4.35
CA LEU A 159 8.84 -4.74 3.34
C LEU A 159 8.44 -6.19 3.61
N GLN A 160 8.36 -6.62 4.88
CA GLN A 160 7.84 -7.94 5.25
C GLN A 160 6.36 -8.08 4.86
N ARG A 161 5.53 -7.06 5.11
CA ARG A 161 4.13 -7.03 4.70
C ARG A 161 3.98 -7.11 3.18
N VAL A 162 4.80 -6.37 2.43
CA VAL A 162 4.85 -6.42 0.96
C VAL A 162 5.26 -7.82 0.47
N ALA A 163 6.20 -8.47 1.15
CA ALA A 163 6.61 -9.84 0.85
C ALA A 163 5.48 -10.88 1.00
N GLN A 164 4.57 -10.63 1.95
CA GLN A 164 3.40 -11.47 2.25
C GLN A 164 2.21 -11.19 1.32
N ILE A 165 2.02 -9.93 0.90
CA ILE A 165 0.89 -9.54 0.04
C ILE A 165 1.11 -9.96 -1.41
N TYR A 166 2.33 -9.82 -1.91
CA TYR A 166 2.70 -10.03 -3.30
C TYR A 166 3.67 -11.19 -3.41
N SER A 167 3.48 -12.09 -4.37
CA SER A 167 4.46 -13.10 -4.77
C SER A 167 5.72 -12.47 -5.38
N ALA A 168 6.79 -13.25 -5.57
CA ALA A 168 8.01 -12.76 -6.23
C ALA A 168 7.75 -12.27 -7.66
N LYS A 169 6.87 -12.97 -8.40
CA LYS A 169 6.47 -12.59 -9.75
C LYS A 169 5.68 -11.28 -9.75
N GLU A 170 4.68 -11.13 -8.88
CA GLU A 170 3.91 -9.88 -8.78
C GLU A 170 4.82 -8.70 -8.42
N ARG A 171 5.73 -8.86 -7.45
CA ARG A 171 6.69 -7.78 -7.12
C ARG A 171 7.55 -7.37 -8.32
N ALA A 172 7.93 -8.33 -9.17
CA ALA A 172 8.67 -8.05 -10.41
C ALA A 172 7.80 -7.33 -11.46
N ASP A 173 6.61 -7.83 -11.74
CA ASP A 173 5.71 -7.27 -12.75
C ASP A 173 5.26 -5.83 -12.39
N LEU A 174 4.94 -5.62 -11.11
CA LEU A 174 4.55 -4.33 -10.54
C LEU A 174 5.74 -3.36 -10.40
N GLY A 175 6.97 -3.87 -10.36
CA GLY A 175 8.18 -3.07 -10.12
C GLY A 175 8.49 -2.79 -8.64
N LEU A 176 7.79 -3.43 -7.71
CA LEU A 176 8.02 -3.29 -6.26
C LEU A 176 9.40 -3.83 -5.85
N ASN A 177 10.02 -4.65 -6.68
CA ASN A 177 11.38 -5.15 -6.47
C ASN A 177 12.48 -4.26 -7.10
N LEU A 178 12.12 -3.19 -7.81
CA LEU A 178 13.06 -2.27 -8.47
C LEU A 178 13.45 -1.16 -7.50
N PHE A 179 14.54 -1.36 -6.76
CA PHE A 179 15.05 -0.41 -5.79
C PHE A 179 15.73 0.77 -6.47
N ALA A 180 15.19 1.99 -6.27
CA ALA A 180 15.73 3.21 -6.87
C ALA A 180 16.48 4.13 -5.88
N GLY A 181 16.69 3.66 -4.64
CA GLY A 181 17.55 4.32 -3.66
C GLY A 181 16.83 4.68 -2.36
N SER A 182 17.61 4.95 -1.31
CA SER A 182 17.10 5.34 0.02
C SER A 182 17.95 6.38 0.76
N LEU A 183 19.22 6.54 0.37
CA LEU A 183 20.13 7.54 0.93
C LEU A 183 20.89 8.22 -0.20
N ASN A 184 20.79 9.55 -0.26
CA ASN A 184 21.62 10.40 -1.12
C ASN A 184 21.65 11.81 -0.55
N VAL A 185 22.77 12.19 0.07
CA VAL A 185 22.95 13.50 0.71
C VAL A 185 23.13 14.56 -0.36
N ARG A 186 22.05 15.29 -0.67
CA ARG A 186 22.07 16.33 -1.69
C ARG A 186 21.01 17.41 -1.45
N ARG A 187 21.29 18.60 -1.97
CA ARG A 187 20.28 19.65 -2.09
C ARG A 187 19.29 19.34 -3.22
N MET A 188 18.07 19.84 -3.09
CA MET A 188 17.08 19.79 -4.15
C MET A 188 17.48 20.75 -5.28
N ARG A 189 17.19 20.36 -6.53
CA ARG A 189 17.48 21.20 -7.69
C ARG A 189 16.68 22.49 -7.61
N GLY A 190 17.34 23.64 -7.76
CA GLY A 190 16.69 24.96 -7.75
C GLY A 190 16.40 25.53 -6.36
N GLY A 191 16.96 24.95 -5.28
CA GLY A 191 16.78 25.46 -3.92
C GLY A 191 17.92 25.13 -2.98
N SER A 192 17.82 25.61 -1.73
CA SER A 192 18.79 25.36 -0.66
C SER A 192 18.40 24.20 0.26
N ALA A 193 17.15 23.73 0.19
CA ALA A 193 16.65 22.63 1.00
C ALA A 193 17.29 21.29 0.63
N TYR A 194 17.52 20.44 1.63
CA TYR A 194 17.99 19.07 1.43
C TYR A 194 16.84 18.15 1.02
N SER A 195 17.14 17.18 0.15
CA SER A 195 16.22 16.09 -0.18
C SER A 195 15.92 15.25 1.07
N MET A 196 14.72 14.67 1.19
CA MET A 196 14.39 13.72 2.26
C MET A 196 15.30 12.48 2.25
N HIS A 197 15.80 12.09 1.07
CA HIS A 197 16.85 11.07 0.92
C HIS A 197 18.15 11.42 1.66
N SER A 198 18.39 12.69 2.01
CA SER A 198 19.61 13.10 2.70
C SER A 198 19.68 12.63 4.15
N TRP A 199 18.54 12.28 4.75
CA TRP A 199 18.50 11.71 6.10
C TRP A 199 18.39 10.18 6.10
N GLY A 200 18.14 9.54 4.95
CA GLY A 200 17.80 8.12 4.90
C GLY A 200 16.35 7.84 5.34
N ILE A 201 15.44 8.80 5.12
CA ILE A 201 14.03 8.71 5.52
C ILE A 201 13.08 8.65 4.33
N ALA A 202 13.60 8.45 3.13
CA ALA A 202 12.84 8.31 1.91
C ALA A 202 13.33 7.10 1.12
N ILE A 203 12.45 6.51 0.32
CA ILE A 203 12.76 5.35 -0.52
C ILE A 203 12.08 5.57 -1.87
N ASP A 204 12.81 5.29 -2.94
CA ASP A 204 12.29 5.34 -4.30
C ASP A 204 12.19 3.93 -4.90
N PHE A 205 11.12 3.67 -5.65
CA PHE A 205 10.87 2.40 -6.36
C PHE A 205 10.56 2.64 -7.85
N ASP A 206 11.09 1.79 -8.73
CA ASP A 206 10.74 1.76 -10.17
C ASP A 206 10.79 3.14 -10.86
N SER A 207 11.94 3.80 -10.78
CA SER A 207 12.14 5.18 -11.24
C SER A 207 11.91 5.39 -12.75
N GLU A 208 12.09 4.35 -13.56
CA GLU A 208 11.91 4.42 -15.02
C GLU A 208 10.43 4.62 -15.39
N ARG A 209 9.51 3.91 -14.70
CA ARG A 209 8.07 3.93 -14.98
C ARG A 209 7.27 4.87 -14.06
N ASN A 210 7.95 5.63 -13.20
CA ASN A 210 7.34 6.54 -12.22
C ASN A 210 8.10 7.88 -12.13
N GLN A 211 8.46 8.44 -13.28
CA GLN A 211 9.28 9.66 -13.34
C GLN A 211 8.65 10.82 -12.55
N LEU A 212 9.49 11.69 -11.99
CA LEU A 212 9.14 12.76 -11.05
C LEU A 212 7.85 13.55 -11.38
N LYS A 213 7.60 13.86 -12.66
CA LYS A 213 6.44 14.66 -13.11
C LYS A 213 5.25 13.84 -13.60
N TRP A 214 5.32 12.51 -13.56
CA TRP A 214 4.24 11.65 -14.02
C TRP A 214 3.23 11.46 -12.90
N GLY A 215 1.98 11.83 -13.17
CA GLY A 215 0.84 11.53 -12.30
C GLY A 215 0.09 10.27 -12.75
N ALA A 216 -1.01 9.96 -12.07
CA ALA A 216 -1.96 8.95 -12.46
C ALA A 216 -2.67 9.34 -13.77
N PRO A 217 -2.98 8.37 -14.66
CA PRO A 217 -2.63 6.94 -14.56
C PRO A 217 -1.26 6.61 -15.19
N LYS A 218 -0.50 7.62 -15.62
CA LYS A 218 0.75 7.42 -16.37
C LYS A 218 1.82 6.73 -15.53
N ALA A 219 1.93 7.07 -14.25
CA ALA A 219 2.86 6.42 -13.34
C ALA A 219 2.43 4.98 -13.02
N ARG A 220 3.34 4.01 -13.17
CA ARG A 220 3.02 2.59 -12.96
C ARG A 220 2.45 2.29 -11.57
N LEU A 221 3.03 2.89 -10.53
CA LEU A 221 2.60 2.65 -9.15
C LEU A 221 1.32 3.41 -8.77
N SER A 222 0.72 4.16 -9.70
CA SER A 222 -0.60 4.78 -9.48
C SER A 222 -1.78 3.82 -9.70
N HIS A 223 -1.51 2.64 -10.24
CA HIS A 223 -2.55 1.67 -10.60
C HIS A 223 -3.08 0.95 -9.35
N ALA A 224 -4.32 0.47 -9.44
CA ALA A 224 -5.03 -0.12 -8.29
C ALA A 224 -4.35 -1.36 -7.70
N ASP A 225 -3.58 -2.10 -8.52
CA ASP A 225 -2.80 -3.26 -8.09
C ASP A 225 -1.63 -2.91 -7.15
N ALA A 226 -1.17 -1.67 -7.14
CA ALA A 226 -0.18 -1.13 -6.21
C ALA A 226 -0.79 -0.53 -4.93
N LEU A 227 -2.13 -0.50 -4.79
CA LEU A 227 -2.78 0.07 -3.61
C LEU A 227 -2.37 -0.64 -2.30
N PRO A 228 -2.33 -1.98 -2.20
CA PRO A 228 -1.88 -2.65 -0.99
C PRO A 228 -0.43 -2.32 -0.59
N PHE A 229 0.44 -2.09 -1.57
CA PHE A 229 1.81 -1.62 -1.33
C PHE A 229 1.81 -0.24 -0.65
N TRP A 230 1.04 0.72 -1.16
CA TRP A 230 0.93 2.05 -0.53
C TRP A 230 0.29 2.00 0.84
N GLN A 231 -0.77 1.21 1.02
CA GLN A 231 -1.42 1.05 2.32
C GLN A 231 -0.48 0.46 3.38
N ALA A 232 0.46 -0.41 2.99
CA ALA A 232 1.46 -0.93 3.92
C ALA A 232 2.39 0.19 4.44
N TRP A 233 2.81 1.12 3.59
CA TRP A 233 3.58 2.31 3.98
C TRP A 233 2.75 3.27 4.85
N GLU A 234 1.51 3.54 4.45
CA GLU A 234 0.60 4.46 5.15
C GLU A 234 0.22 3.97 6.55
N ALA A 235 0.06 2.65 6.74
CA ALA A 235 -0.18 2.03 8.04
C ALA A 235 0.97 2.28 9.05
N GLU A 236 2.17 2.52 8.52
CA GLU A 236 3.38 2.86 9.28
C GLU A 236 3.64 4.38 9.30
N GLY A 237 2.67 5.18 8.85
CA GLY A 237 2.69 6.65 8.85
C GLY A 237 3.50 7.28 7.73
N TRP A 238 4.08 6.50 6.82
CA TRP A 238 4.85 7.03 5.70
C TRP A 238 3.93 7.70 4.66
N LEU A 239 4.45 8.73 4.01
CA LEU A 239 3.74 9.52 3.02
C LEU A 239 4.29 9.24 1.62
N SER A 240 3.42 8.89 0.68
CA SER A 240 3.71 8.92 -0.75
C SER A 240 3.31 10.26 -1.36
N LEU A 241 4.22 10.90 -2.11
CA LEU A 241 3.91 12.12 -2.85
C LEU A 241 2.95 11.85 -4.01
N GLY A 242 3.05 10.66 -4.63
CA GLY A 242 2.11 10.22 -5.67
C GLY A 242 0.68 10.17 -5.14
N ARG A 243 0.49 9.54 -3.98
CA ARG A 243 -0.82 9.45 -3.31
C ARG A 243 -1.35 10.81 -2.86
N ALA A 244 -0.49 11.65 -2.28
CA ALA A 244 -0.92 12.90 -1.66
C ALA A 244 -1.07 14.07 -2.64
N ARG A 245 -0.29 14.09 -3.72
CA ARG A 245 -0.15 15.24 -4.63
C ARG A 245 -0.14 14.87 -6.12
N ASN A 246 -0.25 13.58 -6.45
CA ASN A 246 -0.27 13.07 -7.83
C ASN A 246 0.99 13.39 -8.66
N TYR A 247 2.16 13.37 -8.02
CA TYR A 247 3.46 13.41 -8.70
C TYR A 247 4.48 12.58 -7.89
N ASP A 248 5.60 12.21 -8.51
CA ASP A 248 6.66 11.43 -7.85
C ASP A 248 6.16 10.12 -7.22
N TRP A 249 5.41 9.34 -8.01
CA TRP A 249 4.83 8.06 -7.57
C TRP A 249 5.87 6.99 -7.21
N MET A 250 7.15 7.17 -7.51
CA MET A 250 8.21 6.29 -7.00
C MET A 250 8.49 6.50 -5.52
N HIS A 251 8.13 7.67 -4.98
CA HIS A 251 8.66 8.17 -3.72
C HIS A 251 7.74 7.91 -2.52
N VAL A 252 8.36 7.46 -1.43
CA VAL A 252 7.74 7.39 -0.10
C VAL A 252 8.69 7.97 0.95
N GLN A 253 8.16 8.72 1.91
CA GLN A 253 8.96 9.39 2.95
C GLN A 253 8.34 9.26 4.35
N ALA A 254 9.19 9.09 5.36
CA ALA A 254 8.85 9.22 6.77
C ALA A 254 8.89 10.71 7.18
N ALA A 255 8.10 11.53 6.49
CA ALA A 255 7.89 12.94 6.80
C ALA A 255 6.56 13.40 6.20
N ARG A 256 5.87 14.33 6.85
CA ARG A 256 4.61 14.92 6.38
C ARG A 256 4.84 16.24 5.66
N LEU A 257 3.90 16.66 4.82
CA LEU A 257 3.94 17.97 4.14
C LEU A 257 3.71 19.15 5.09
#